data_AF-M2S6L2-F1
#
_entry.id   AF-M2S6L2-F1
#
_cell.length_a   1.000
_cell.length_b   1.000
_cell.length_c   1.000
_cell.angle_alpha   90.00
_cell.angle_beta   90.00
_cell.angle_gamma   90.00
#
_symmetry.space_group_name_H-M   'P 1'
#
loop_
_entity.id
_entity.type
_entity.pdbx_description
1 polymer ?
#
loop_
_entity_poly.entity_id
_entity_poly.type
_entity_poly.pdbx_seq_one_letter_code
_entity_poly.pdbx_strand_id
1 'polypeptide(L)'
;MLGQPIILLHDRDTIRDILTKSSKIASSRPSFTFADMCGFGGLLNLLSFNSTYLLHRKMIHKHFGTKLMAEHLKEAENLESHRFL
;
A
#
# COMPACT_ATOMS: atom_id res chain seq x y z
N MET A 1 16.36 -8.90 1.24
CA MET A 1 17.29 -8.07 2.04
C MET A 1 17.68 -8.84 3.29
N LEU A 2 18.67 -9.73 3.19
CA LEU A 2 19.28 -10.34 4.37
C LEU A 2 20.47 -9.47 4.79
N GLY A 3 20.66 -9.26 6.09
CA GLY A 3 21.80 -8.52 6.63
C GLY A 3 21.64 -7.00 6.77
N GLN A 4 20.47 -6.43 6.48
CA GLN A 4 20.21 -5.03 6.83
C GLN A 4 19.90 -4.89 8.33
N PRO A 5 20.44 -3.85 9.01
CA PRO A 5 20.08 -3.56 10.38
C PRO A 5 18.59 -3.20 10.48
N ILE A 6 17.91 -3.80 11.45
CA ILE A 6 16.49 -3.51 11.75
C ILE A 6 16.46 -2.54 12.92
N ILE A 7 15.76 -1.41 12.74
CA ILE A 7 15.54 -0.43 13.80
C ILE A 7 14.15 -0.68 14.39
N LEU A 8 14.07 -1.02 15.68
CA LEU A 8 12.81 -1.15 16.41
C LEU A 8 12.46 0.18 17.06
N LEU A 9 11.24 0.65 16.83
CA LEU A 9 10.69 1.87 17.40
C LEU A 9 9.57 1.49 18.38
N HIS A 10 9.62 2.02 19.60
CA HIS A 10 8.62 1.77 20.64
C HIS A 10 7.81 3.00 21.04
N ASP A 11 8.31 4.20 20.75
CA ASP A 11 7.62 5.43 21.08
C ASP A 11 6.46 5.72 20.11
N ARG A 12 5.27 5.95 20.66
CA ARG A 12 4.04 6.11 19.89
C ARG A 12 4.06 7.37 19.03
N ASP A 13 4.56 8.47 19.57
CA ASP A 13 4.54 9.76 18.88
C ASP A 13 5.55 9.75 17.72
N THR A 14 6.73 9.18 17.96
CA THR A 14 7.74 8.93 16.93
C THR A 14 7.20 8.03 15.82
N ILE A 15 6.52 6.93 16.16
CA ILE A 15 5.89 6.04 15.17
C ILE A 15 4.85 6.82 14.35
N ARG A 16 3.99 7.60 15.01
CA ARG A 16 2.96 8.40 14.33
C ARG A 16 3.60 9.41 13.38
N ASP A 17 4.65 10.11 13.80
CA ASP A 17 5.34 11.09 12.98
C ASP A 17 5.99 10.45 11.75
N ILE A 18 6.61 9.28 11.91
CA ILE A 18 7.22 8.56 10.79
C ILE A 18 6.15 8.07 9.80
N LEU A 19 5.08 7.46 10.31
CA LEU A 19 4.01 6.89 9.47
C LEU A 19 3.10 7.93 8.82
N THR A 20 3.05 9.15 9.36
CA THR A 20 2.21 10.22 8.80
C THR A 20 3.04 11.24 8.03
N LYS A 21 3.90 11.99 8.74
CA LYS A 21 4.66 13.12 8.19
C LYS A 21 5.77 12.66 7.25
N SER A 22 6.50 11.62 7.65
CA SER A 22 7.68 11.13 6.92
C SER A 22 7.41 9.92 6.03
N SER A 23 6.15 9.53 5.87
CA SER A 23 5.77 8.34 5.10
C SER A 23 6.33 8.35 3.68
N LYS A 24 6.38 9.50 3.02
CA LYS A 24 6.92 9.65 1.66
C LYS A 24 8.39 9.24 1.53
N ILE A 25 9.20 9.40 2.58
CA ILE A 25 10.63 9.07 2.55
C ILE A 25 10.94 7.73 3.23
N ALA A 26 10.12 7.32 4.21
CA ALA A 26 10.36 6.12 5.02
C ALA A 26 9.63 4.86 4.52
N SER A 27 8.72 4.97 3.54
CA SER A 27 7.86 3.84 3.11
C SER A 27 8.26 3.18 1.78
N SER A 28 9.51 3.35 1.32
CA SER A 28 9.96 2.68 0.10
C SER A 28 10.04 1.16 0.29
N ARG A 29 9.59 0.41 -0.72
CA ARG A 29 9.65 -1.05 -0.73
C ARG A 29 10.95 -1.54 -1.41
N PRO A 30 11.54 -2.64 -0.93
CA PRO A 30 12.67 -3.28 -1.62
C PRO A 30 12.23 -3.83 -2.99
N SER A 31 13.18 -4.10 -3.88
CA SER A 31 12.85 -4.84 -5.11
C SER A 31 12.47 -6.28 -4.77
N PHE A 32 11.51 -6.81 -5.54
CA PHE A 32 10.99 -8.16 -5.38
C PHE A 32 11.32 -8.97 -6.63
N THR A 33 12.56 -9.46 -6.74
CA THR A 33 13.06 -10.13 -7.95
C THR A 33 12.17 -11.29 -8.42
N PHE A 34 11.67 -12.11 -7.49
CA PHE A 34 10.78 -13.21 -7.85
C PHE A 34 9.43 -12.70 -8.40
N ALA A 35 8.90 -11.62 -7.84
CA ALA A 35 7.67 -11.02 -8.35
C ALA A 35 7.89 -10.43 -9.75
N ASP A 36 9.03 -9.80 -10.01
CA ASP A 36 9.41 -9.32 -11.33
C ASP A 36 9.50 -10.47 -12.34
N MET A 37 10.09 -11.61 -11.95
CA MET A 37 10.15 -12.82 -12.78
C MET A 37 8.75 -13.37 -13.11
N CYS A 38 7.81 -13.27 -12.18
CA CYS A 38 6.41 -13.67 -12.40
C CYS A 38 5.58 -12.61 -13.16
N GLY A 39 6.17 -11.50 -13.61
CA GLY A 39 5.46 -10.43 -14.31
C GLY A 39 4.68 -9.48 -13.40
N PHE A 40 4.90 -9.53 -12.08
CA PHE A 40 4.22 -8.70 -11.09
C PHE A 40 4.92 -7.37 -10.78
N GLY A 41 6.03 -7.05 -11.45
CA GLY A 41 6.81 -5.82 -11.20
C GLY A 41 6.03 -4.51 -11.41
N GLY A 42 4.92 -4.54 -12.15
CA GLY A 42 4.05 -3.38 -12.35
C GLY A 42 2.99 -3.16 -11.25
N LEU A 43 2.85 -4.10 -10.30
CA LEU A 43 1.82 -3.99 -9.26
C LEU A 43 2.15 -2.85 -8.29
N LEU A 44 1.17 -1.96 -8.06
CA LEU A 44 1.35 -0.76 -7.23
C LEU A 44 1.96 -1.06 -5.85
N ASN A 45 1.55 -2.17 -5.22
CA ASN A 45 2.01 -2.56 -3.89
C ASN A 45 3.44 -3.08 -3.84
N LEU A 46 4.03 -3.41 -4.99
CA LEU A 46 5.40 -3.91 -5.14
C LEU A 46 6.37 -2.85 -5.69
N LEU A 47 5.85 -1.74 -6.22
CA LEU A 47 6.67 -0.63 -6.70
C LEU A 47 7.41 0.05 -5.55
N SER A 48 8.69 0.37 -5.79
CA SER A 48 9.46 1.25 -4.94
C SER A 48 8.89 2.68 -4.96
N PHE A 49 9.21 3.49 -3.95
CA PHE A 49 8.74 4.88 -3.91
C PHE A 49 9.43 5.70 -5.00
N ASN A 50 8.77 5.86 -6.14
CA ASN A 50 9.25 6.58 -7.31
C ASN A 50 8.10 7.34 -8.01
N SER A 51 8.40 8.02 -9.11
CA SER A 51 7.39 8.79 -9.88
C SER A 51 6.25 7.92 -10.40
N THR A 52 6.53 6.69 -10.83
CA THR A 52 5.53 5.71 -11.28
C THR A 52 4.58 5.31 -10.15
N TYR A 53 5.12 5.00 -8.97
CA TYR A 53 4.31 4.72 -7.78
C TYR A 53 3.40 5.89 -7.43
N LEU A 54 3.94 7.11 -7.42
CA LEU A 54 3.16 8.32 -7.12
C LEU A 54 2.02 8.54 -8.12
N LEU A 55 2.29 8.33 -9.41
CA LEU A 55 1.29 8.43 -10.46
C LEU A 55 0.18 7.38 -10.29
N HIS A 56 0.56 6.10 -10.16
CA HIS A 56 -0.38 5.00 -10.01
C HIS A 56 -1.23 5.16 -8.75
N ARG A 57 -0.60 5.53 -7.62
CA ARG A 57 -1.30 5.81 -6.35
C ARG A 57 -2.29 6.96 -6.52
N LYS A 58 -1.92 8.04 -7.22
CA LYS A 58 -2.84 9.17 -7.48
C LYS A 58 -4.06 8.72 -8.28
N MET A 59 -3.87 7.87 -9.28
CA MET A 59 -4.97 7.35 -10.12
C MET A 59 -5.90 6.42 -9.33
N ILE A 60 -5.33 5.49 -8.56
CA ILE A 60 -6.09 4.53 -7.74
C ILE A 60 -6.83 5.24 -6.60
N HIS A 61 -6.20 6.21 -5.94
CA HIS A 61 -6.84 6.97 -4.86
C HIS A 61 -8.09 7.73 -5.32
N LYS A 62 -8.20 8.12 -6.59
CA LYS A 62 -9.44 8.73 -7.10
C LYS A 62 -10.62 7.75 -7.11
N HIS A 63 -10.35 6.47 -7.32
CA HIS A 63 -11.37 5.43 -7.45
C HIS A 63 -11.66 4.73 -6.12
N PHE A 64 -10.64 4.54 -5.28
CA PHE A 64 -10.76 3.77 -4.02
C PHE A 64 -10.59 4.62 -2.75
N GLY A 65 -10.25 5.91 -2.88
CA GLY A 65 -9.91 6.78 -1.75
C GLY A 65 -11.08 7.60 -1.20
N THR A 66 -12.26 7.50 -1.79
CA THR A 66 -13.43 8.28 -1.33
C THR A 66 -14.50 7.36 -0.78
N LYS A 67 -15.12 7.80 0.31
CA LYS A 67 -16.23 7.08 0.95
C LYS A 67 -17.37 6.79 -0.03
N LEU A 68 -17.66 7.76 -0.90
CA LEU A 68 -18.70 7.67 -1.90
C LEU A 68 -18.46 6.50 -2.88
N MET A 69 -17.23 6.31 -3.34
CA MET A 69 -16.90 5.17 -4.21
C MET A 69 -16.95 3.84 -3.46
N ALA A 70 -16.53 3.81 -2.20
CA ALA A 70 -16.60 2.61 -1.37
C ALA A 70 -18.05 2.19 -1.05
N GLU A 71 -18.97 3.16 -0.86
CA GLU A 71 -20.39 2.90 -0.59
C GLU A 71 -21.06 2.12 -1.73
N HIS A 72 -20.68 2.38 -2.99
CA HIS A 72 -21.20 1.62 -4.14
C HIS A 72 -20.83 0.13 -4.13
N LEU A 73 -19.71 -0.25 -3.52
CA LEU A 73 -19.29 -1.66 -3.42
C LEU A 73 -19.89 -2.36 -2.20
N LYS A 74 -20.40 -1.62 -1.22
CA LYS A 74 -20.83 -2.17 0.07
C LYS A 74 -21.99 -3.16 -0.05
N GLU A 75 -22.91 -2.92 -0.98
CA GLU A 75 -24.03 -3.83 -1.23
C GLU A 75 -23.55 -5.18 -1.78
N ALA A 76 -22.65 -5.14 -2.77
CA ALA A 76 -22.04 -6.34 -3.35
C ALA A 76 -21.19 -7.11 -2.31
N GLU A 77 -20.39 -6.40 -1.52
CA GLU A 77 -19.60 -6.98 -0.44
C GLU A 77 -20.47 -7.71 0.59
N ASN A 78 -21.56 -7.08 1.03
CA ASN A 78 -22.49 -7.70 1.98
C ASN A 78 -23.14 -8.95 1.40
N LEU A 79 -23.63 -8.89 0.16
CA LEU A 79 -24.29 -10.02 -0.48
C LEU A 79 -23.35 -11.22 -0.60
N GLU A 80 -22.13 -11.00 -1.10
CA GLU A 80 -21.15 -12.08 -1.24
C GLU A 80 -20.68 -12.60 0.12
N SER A 81 -20.49 -11.73 1.13
CA SER A 81 -20.16 -12.15 2.49
C SER A 81 -21.20 -13.09 3.09
N HIS A 82 -22.49 -12.84 2.84
CA HIS A 82 -23.58 -13.72 3.30
C HIS A 82 -23.70 -15.03 2.50
N ARG A 83 -23.14 -15.11 1.29
CA ARG A 83 -23.08 -16.37 0.51
C ARG A 83 -21.92 -17.26 0.94
N PHE A 84 -20.85 -16.67 1.44
CA PHE A 84 -19.67 -17.38 1.94
C PHE A 84 -19.87 -17.95 3.34
N LEU A 85 -20.81 -17.40 4.13
CA LEU A 85 -21.20 -17.88 5.45
C LEU A 85 -22.39 -18.85 5.38
#